data_AF-A0A523S1B0-F1
#
_entry.id   AF-A0A523S1B0-F1
#
_cell.length_a   1.000
_cell.length_b   1.000
_cell.length_c   1.000
_cell.angle_alpha   90.00
_cell.angle_beta   90.00
_cell.angle_gamma   90.00
#
_symmetry.space_group_name_H-M   'P 1'
#
loop_
_entity.id
_entity.type
_entity.pdbx_description
1 polymer ?
#
loop_
_entity_poly.entity_id
_entity_poly.type
_entity_poly.pdbx_seq_one_letter_code
_entity_poly.pdbx_strand_id
1 'polypeptide(L)'
;MVDFSPRAKFIAITADEMILVPIAIIIVYYLKPEWLLPITILLIIGAAIFVAGKYYLVYPSLLETPNPFYELKGLKGTVSDTVTPVSGKIKVGAEIWEARCDVGEIEIGTEVVIVSRESMRVRVELLGISNN
;
A
#
# COMPACT_ATOMS: atom_id res chain seq x y z
N MET A 1 -3.51 -3.06 13.49
CA MET A 1 -3.86 -1.88 12.68
C MET A 1 -5.37 -1.85 12.56
N VAL A 2 -6.01 -0.69 12.73
CA VAL A 2 -7.45 -0.56 12.48
C VAL A 2 -7.63 -0.48 10.96
N ASP A 3 -8.27 -1.48 10.37
CA ASP A 3 -8.58 -1.47 8.93
C ASP A 3 -9.74 -0.52 8.67
N PHE A 4 -9.40 0.74 8.40
CA PHE A 4 -10.37 1.72 7.95
C PHE A 4 -10.92 1.34 6.57
N SER A 5 -12.23 1.45 6.40
CA SER A 5 -12.87 1.25 5.09
C SER A 5 -12.30 2.26 4.06
N PRO A 6 -12.26 1.93 2.76
CA PRO A 6 -11.81 2.85 1.71
C PRO A 6 -12.53 4.21 1.76
N ARG A 7 -13.82 4.21 2.13
CA ARG A 7 -14.61 5.42 2.35
C ARG A 7 -14.08 6.26 3.51
N ALA A 8 -13.77 5.63 4.65
CA ALA A 8 -13.20 6.34 5.80
C ALA A 8 -11.81 6.91 5.48
N LYS A 9 -10.97 6.16 4.74
CA LYS A 9 -9.67 6.65 4.25
C LYS A 9 -9.84 7.86 3.32
N PHE A 10 -10.77 7.78 2.38
CA PHE A 10 -11.06 8.89 1.46
C PHE A 10 -11.54 10.13 2.20
N ILE A 11 -12.47 9.99 3.16
CA ILE A 11 -12.95 11.10 4.00
C ILE A 11 -11.80 11.71 4.79
N ALA A 12 -10.96 10.88 5.43
CA ALA A 12 -9.83 11.37 6.22
C ALA A 12 -8.81 12.16 5.39
N ILE A 13 -8.49 11.69 4.18
CA ILE A 13 -7.56 12.34 3.23
C ILE A 13 -8.19 13.57 2.54
N THR A 14 -9.52 13.76 2.64
CA THR A 14 -10.21 14.89 2.01
C THR A 14 -10.61 15.97 3.04
N ALA A 15 -10.69 15.60 4.32
CA ALA A 15 -11.18 16.48 5.37
C ALA A 15 -10.26 17.68 5.63
N ASP A 16 -8.94 17.48 5.54
CA ASP A 16 -7.95 18.53 5.72
C ASP A 16 -8.07 19.63 4.66
N GLU A 17 -8.35 19.29 3.40
CA GLU A 17 -8.53 20.31 2.35
C GLU A 17 -9.87 21.03 2.46
N MET A 18 -10.91 20.38 2.99
CA MET A 18 -12.22 21.02 3.20
C MET A 18 -12.19 22.09 4.29
N ILE A 19 -11.23 22.03 5.23
CA ILE A 19 -11.02 23.05 6.26
C ILE A 19 -10.52 24.36 5.64
N LEU A 20 -9.85 24.33 4.48
CA LEU A 20 -9.33 25.53 3.84
C LEU A 20 -10.45 26.45 3.31
N VAL A 21 -11.61 25.89 2.93
CA VAL A 21 -12.75 26.66 2.41
C VAL A 21 -13.31 27.64 3.45
N PRO A 22 -13.74 27.22 4.67
CA PRO A 22 -14.22 28.15 5.69
C PRO A 22 -13.12 29.12 6.15
N ILE A 23 -11.86 28.69 6.20
CA ILE A 23 -10.74 29.61 6.51
C ILE A 23 -10.66 30.73 5.47
N ALA A 24 -10.70 30.40 4.18
CA ALA A 24 -10.68 31.39 3.11
C ALA A 24 -11.89 32.34 3.18
N ILE A 25 -13.09 31.81 3.47
CA ILE A 25 -14.31 32.63 3.64
C ILE A 25 -14.15 33.60 4.82
N ILE A 26 -13.61 33.15 5.95
CA ILE A 26 -13.35 34.00 7.14
C ILE A 26 -12.35 35.11 6.78
N ILE A 27 -11.28 34.79 6.06
CA ILE A 27 -10.28 35.79 5.63
C ILE A 27 -10.94 36.86 4.75
N VAL A 28 -11.77 36.46 3.78
CA VAL A 28 -12.48 37.39 2.89
C VAL A 28 -13.47 38.25 3.67
N TYR A 29 -14.17 37.68 4.63
CA TYR A 29 -15.11 38.40 5.48
C TYR A 29 -14.44 39.60 6.19
N TYR A 30 -13.23 39.40 6.72
CA TYR A 30 -12.51 40.47 7.42
C TYR A 30 -11.74 41.44 6.50
N LEU A 31 -11.23 40.98 5.37
CA LEU A 31 -10.37 41.79 4.50
C LEU A 31 -11.14 42.52 3.38
N LYS A 32 -12.17 41.87 2.82
CA LYS A 32 -12.90 42.29 1.62
C LYS A 32 -14.37 41.80 1.65
N PRO A 33 -15.19 42.28 2.60
CA PRO A 33 -16.57 41.81 2.76
C PRO A 33 -17.44 42.02 1.51
N GLU A 34 -17.15 43.04 0.69
CA GLU A 34 -17.84 43.30 -0.57
C GLU A 34 -17.65 42.17 -1.61
N TRP A 35 -16.60 41.36 -1.48
CA TRP A 35 -16.32 40.20 -2.34
C TRP A 35 -16.76 38.86 -1.73
N LEU A 36 -17.35 38.87 -0.53
CA LEU A 36 -17.66 37.65 0.22
C LEU A 36 -18.57 36.71 -0.57
N LEU A 37 -19.68 37.22 -1.10
CA LEU A 37 -20.66 36.42 -1.82
C LEU A 37 -20.08 35.77 -3.10
N PRO A 38 -19.47 36.51 -4.05
CA PRO A 38 -18.91 35.91 -5.26
C PRO A 38 -17.77 34.94 -4.96
N ILE A 39 -16.89 35.24 -3.99
CA ILE A 39 -15.80 34.34 -3.63
C ILE A 39 -16.33 33.07 -2.96
N THR A 40 -17.32 33.17 -2.08
CA THR A 40 -17.92 32.00 -1.43
C THR A 40 -18.53 31.05 -2.46
N ILE A 41 -19.26 31.58 -3.44
CA ILE A 41 -19.83 30.78 -4.53
C ILE A 41 -18.72 30.08 -5.31
N LEU A 42 -17.66 30.81 -5.68
CA LEU A 42 -16.53 30.26 -6.42
C LEU A 42 -15.80 29.17 -5.63
N LEU A 43 -15.60 29.36 -4.33
CA LEU A 43 -14.98 28.37 -3.45
C LEU A 43 -15.83 27.10 -3.29
N ILE A 44 -17.15 27.23 -3.14
CA ILE A 44 -18.06 26.07 -3.04
C ILE A 44 -18.02 25.25 -4.33
N ILE A 45 -18.13 25.92 -5.48
CA ILE A 45 -18.07 25.26 -6.79
C ILE A 45 -16.70 24.59 -6.98
N GLY A 46 -15.62 25.30 -6.68
CA GLY A 46 -14.25 24.77 -6.77
C GLY A 46 -14.04 23.57 -5.86
N ALA A 47 -14.51 23.62 -4.62
CA ALA A 47 -14.43 22.51 -3.67
C ALA A 47 -15.22 21.28 -4.16
N ALA A 48 -16.42 21.49 -4.71
CA ALA A 48 -17.22 20.39 -5.27
C ALA A 48 -16.50 19.72 -6.46
N ILE A 49 -15.93 20.50 -7.38
CA ILE A 49 -15.16 19.98 -8.52
C ILE A 49 -13.91 19.25 -8.01
N PHE A 50 -13.21 19.80 -7.03
CA PHE A 50 -12.00 19.20 -6.45
C PHE A 50 -12.30 17.85 -5.80
N VAL A 51 -13.37 17.76 -4.99
CA VAL A 51 -13.80 16.50 -4.37
C VAL A 51 -14.21 15.49 -5.43
N ALA A 52 -14.96 15.91 -6.46
CA ALA A 52 -15.31 15.03 -7.58
C ALA A 52 -14.07 14.52 -8.31
N GLY A 53 -13.09 15.38 -8.58
CA GLY A 53 -11.81 15.01 -9.17
C GLY A 53 -11.04 13.99 -8.34
N LYS A 54 -10.90 14.23 -7.02
CA LYS A 54 -10.29 13.25 -6.10
C LYS A 54 -11.08 11.95 -6.07
N TYR A 55 -12.41 12.00 -6.13
CA TYR A 55 -13.22 10.79 -6.17
C TYR A 55 -12.92 9.96 -7.43
N TYR A 56 -12.81 10.58 -8.60
CA TYR A 56 -12.50 9.84 -9.82
C TYR A 56 -11.05 9.35 -9.91
N LEU A 57 -10.09 10.10 -9.36
CA LEU A 57 -8.66 9.81 -9.52
C LEU A 57 -8.04 9.03 -8.35
N VAL A 58 -8.48 9.30 -7.12
CA VAL A 58 -7.86 8.78 -5.88
C VAL A 58 -8.70 7.66 -5.27
N TYR A 59 -10.03 7.72 -5.35
CA TYR A 59 -10.87 6.65 -4.77
C TYR A 59 -10.56 5.26 -5.34
N PRO A 60 -10.29 5.07 -6.66
CA PRO A 60 -9.92 3.76 -7.20
C PRO A 60 -8.67 3.15 -6.55
N SER A 61 -7.64 3.96 -6.27
CA SER A 61 -6.41 3.46 -5.62
C SER A 61 -6.60 3.12 -4.14
N LEU A 62 -7.65 3.65 -3.51
CA LEU A 62 -8.05 3.25 -2.15
C LEU A 62 -8.88 1.96 -2.12
N LEU A 63 -9.50 1.59 -3.24
CA LEU A 63 -10.20 0.30 -3.41
C LEU A 63 -9.24 -0.84 -3.72
N GLU A 64 -8.09 -0.54 -4.31
CA GLU A 64 -7.02 -1.52 -4.47
C GLU A 64 -6.52 -1.97 -3.10
N THR A 65 -6.97 -3.14 -2.67
CA THR A 65 -6.30 -3.94 -1.64
C THR A 65 -4.81 -3.98 -1.99
N PRO A 66 -3.87 -3.88 -1.02
CA PRO A 66 -2.44 -3.96 -1.31
C PRO A 66 -2.18 -5.09 -2.30
N ASN A 67 -1.64 -4.68 -3.45
CA ASN A 67 -1.62 -5.46 -4.67
C ASN A 67 -1.04 -6.87 -4.42
N PRO A 68 -1.75 -7.96 -4.77
CA PRO A 68 -1.22 -9.32 -4.71
C PRO A 68 -0.05 -9.55 -5.69
N PHE A 69 0.32 -8.55 -6.49
CA PHE A 69 1.54 -8.56 -7.32
C PHE A 69 2.85 -8.66 -6.51
N TYR A 70 2.80 -8.53 -5.19
CA TYR A 70 3.90 -8.85 -4.27
C TYR A 70 3.67 -10.12 -3.42
N GLU A 71 2.68 -10.95 -3.78
CA GLU A 71 2.51 -12.28 -3.22
C GLU A 71 3.54 -13.22 -3.85
N LEU A 72 4.77 -13.14 -3.34
CA LEU A 72 5.78 -14.17 -3.56
C LEU A 72 5.32 -15.52 -2.99
N LYS A 73 4.35 -15.50 -2.08
CA LYS A 73 3.77 -16.68 -1.44
C LYS A 73 3.22 -17.66 -2.47
N GLY A 74 3.67 -18.91 -2.39
CA GLY A 74 3.30 -19.99 -3.32
C GLY A 74 4.20 -20.11 -4.54
N LEU A 75 5.08 -19.13 -4.81
CA LEU A 75 6.05 -19.25 -5.89
C LEU A 75 7.16 -20.24 -5.53
N LYS A 76 7.60 -20.98 -6.54
CA LYS A 76 8.73 -21.90 -6.46
C LYS A 76 10.03 -21.18 -6.79
N GLY A 77 11.07 -21.48 -6.05
CA GLY A 77 12.42 -21.01 -6.31
C GLY A 77 13.44 -22.11 -6.10
N THR A 78 14.66 -21.86 -6.54
CA THR A 78 15.81 -22.75 -6.33
C THR A 78 16.80 -22.06 -5.42
N VAL A 79 17.32 -22.77 -4.41
CA VAL A 79 18.33 -22.23 -3.50
C VAL A 79 19.61 -21.91 -4.28
N SER A 80 20.05 -20.65 -4.21
CA SER A 80 21.29 -20.17 -4.82
C SER A 80 22.42 -20.00 -3.80
N ASP A 81 22.08 -19.86 -2.51
CA ASP A 81 23.00 -19.82 -1.37
C ASP A 81 22.30 -20.49 -0.18
N THR A 82 23.01 -21.36 0.56
CA THR A 82 22.45 -22.23 1.60
C THR A 82 21.54 -21.44 2.53
N VAL A 83 20.29 -21.89 2.66
CA VAL A 83 19.28 -21.20 3.46
C VAL A 83 19.26 -21.78 4.86
N THR A 84 19.45 -20.91 5.84
CA THR A 84 19.42 -21.19 7.28
C THR A 84 18.32 -20.34 7.94
N PRO A 85 18.09 -20.45 9.27
CA PRO A 85 17.18 -19.57 9.98
C PRO A 85 17.57 -18.10 9.96
N VAL A 86 18.84 -17.80 9.68
CA VAL A 86 19.40 -16.44 9.84
C VAL A 86 19.81 -15.82 8.51
N SER A 87 20.20 -16.59 7.49
CA SER A 87 20.59 -16.07 6.16
C SER A 87 20.38 -17.10 5.05
N GLY A 88 20.36 -16.64 3.80
CA GLY A 88 20.25 -17.51 2.62
C GLY A 88 19.75 -16.76 1.40
N LYS A 89 19.83 -17.38 0.22
CA LYS A 89 19.30 -16.79 -1.02
C LYS A 89 18.63 -17.84 -1.89
N ILE A 90 17.56 -17.42 -2.54
CA ILE A 90 16.86 -18.23 -3.54
C ILE A 90 16.78 -17.45 -4.85
N LYS A 91 16.64 -18.18 -5.95
CA LYS A 91 16.34 -17.65 -7.27
C LYS A 91 14.90 -17.98 -7.63
N VAL A 92 14.11 -16.95 -7.97
CA VAL A 92 12.71 -17.07 -8.40
C VAL A 92 12.62 -16.44 -9.78
N GLY A 93 12.44 -17.26 -10.82
CA GLY A 93 12.57 -16.80 -12.21
C GLY A 93 13.95 -16.21 -12.49
N ALA A 94 14.00 -14.90 -12.78
CA ALA A 94 15.24 -14.16 -13.04
C ALA A 94 15.79 -13.41 -11.81
N GLU A 95 15.05 -13.37 -10.70
CA GLU A 95 15.38 -12.54 -9.53
C GLU A 95 16.01 -13.35 -8.40
N ILE A 96 16.90 -12.72 -7.63
CA ILE A 96 17.51 -13.30 -6.43
C ILE A 96 16.89 -12.62 -5.21
N TRP A 97 16.39 -13.43 -4.28
CA TRP A 97 15.73 -12.98 -3.06
C TRP A 97 16.47 -13.49 -1.83
N GLU A 98 16.57 -12.67 -0.79
CA GLU A 98 17.03 -13.12 0.52
C GLU A 98 16.00 -14.07 1.13
N ALA A 99 16.45 -15.19 1.67
CA ALA A 99 15.59 -16.27 2.14
C ALA A 99 15.95 -16.77 3.54
N ARG A 100 14.98 -17.35 4.24
CA ARG A 100 15.17 -18.08 5.51
C ARG A 100 14.23 -19.26 5.61
N CYS A 101 14.65 -20.31 6.29
CA CYS A 101 13.81 -21.43 6.73
C CYS A 101 13.67 -21.40 8.25
N ASP A 102 12.66 -22.02 8.86
CA ASP A 102 12.58 -21.99 10.34
C ASP A 102 13.42 -23.08 11.01
N VAL A 103 13.69 -24.16 10.29
CA VAL A 103 14.35 -25.35 10.84
C VAL A 103 15.39 -25.88 9.88
N GLY A 104 16.57 -26.18 10.43
CA GLY A 104 17.66 -26.81 9.71
C GLY A 104 18.30 -25.91 8.67
N GLU A 105 18.87 -26.54 7.64
CA GLU A 105 19.51 -25.86 6.51
C GLU A 105 18.99 -26.46 5.21
N ILE A 106 18.82 -25.63 4.19
CA ILE A 106 18.42 -26.04 2.86
C ILE A 106 19.58 -25.80 1.91
N GLU A 107 20.11 -26.88 1.33
CA GLU A 107 21.29 -26.86 0.49
C GLU A 107 21.04 -26.21 -0.89
N ILE A 108 22.13 -25.73 -1.50
CA ILE A 108 22.14 -25.13 -2.84
C ILE A 108 21.58 -26.10 -3.88
N GLY A 109 20.78 -25.59 -4.80
CA GLY A 109 20.14 -26.37 -5.86
C GLY A 109 18.79 -27.00 -5.45
N THR A 110 18.41 -26.92 -4.17
CA THR A 110 17.14 -27.46 -3.69
C THR A 110 15.96 -26.58 -4.13
N GLU A 111 14.85 -27.21 -4.53
CA GLU A 111 13.60 -26.51 -4.80
C GLU A 111 12.82 -26.21 -3.52
N VAL A 112 12.35 -24.96 -3.42
CA VAL A 112 11.61 -24.47 -2.26
C VAL A 112 10.38 -23.69 -2.68
N VAL A 113 9.40 -23.57 -1.78
CA VAL A 113 8.22 -22.73 -1.94
C VAL A 113 8.25 -21.59 -0.94
N ILE A 114 7.87 -20.40 -1.37
CA ILE A 114 7.78 -19.24 -0.49
C ILE A 114 6.47 -19.31 0.29
N VAL A 115 6.57 -19.29 1.62
CA VAL A 115 5.42 -19.43 2.53
C VAL A 115 4.91 -18.07 3.01
N SER A 116 5.83 -17.13 3.16
CA SER A 116 5.50 -15.74 3.51
C SER A 116 6.64 -14.81 3.11
N ARG A 117 6.32 -13.52 3.04
CA ARG A 117 7.30 -12.45 2.88
C ARG A 117 7.38 -11.65 4.17
N GLU A 118 8.60 -11.37 4.60
CA GLU A 118 8.95 -10.57 5.76
C GLU A 118 9.82 -9.40 5.29
N SER A 119 9.19 -8.25 5.00
CA SER A 119 9.85 -7.07 4.45
C SER A 119 10.58 -7.35 3.12
N MET A 120 11.92 -7.33 3.08
CA MET A 120 12.72 -7.60 1.88
C MET A 120 13.21 -9.05 1.80
N ARG A 121 12.75 -9.90 2.71
CA ARG A 121 13.17 -11.29 2.84
C ARG A 121 11.98 -12.25 2.71
N VAL A 122 12.21 -13.46 2.21
CA VAL A 122 11.18 -14.50 2.10
C VAL A 122 11.44 -15.65 3.07
N ARG A 123 10.36 -16.19 3.62
CA ARG A 123 10.36 -17.44 4.36
C ARG A 123 10.04 -18.58 3.40
N VAL A 124 10.85 -19.63 3.42
CA VAL A 124 10.75 -20.76 2.48
C VAL A 124 10.72 -22.10 3.20
N GLU A 125 10.04 -23.05 2.58
CA GLU A 125 9.98 -24.45 3.00
C GLU A 125 10.30 -25.38 1.82
N LEU A 126 10.74 -26.60 2.13
CA LEU A 126 11.03 -27.62 1.11
C LEU A 126 9.77 -27.96 0.30
N LEU A 127 9.92 -28.01 -1.02
CA LEU A 127 8.84 -28.41 -1.91
C LEU A 127 8.51 -29.90 -1.70
N GLY A 128 7.51 -30.19 -0.85
CA GLY A 128 7.14 -31.56 -0.49
C GLY A 128 6.69 -31.73 0.96
N ILE A 129 6.93 -30.73 1.83
CA ILE A 129 6.42 -30.70 3.20
C ILE A 129 5.28 -29.68 3.27
N SER A 130 4.24 -29.88 2.46
CA SER A 130 2.98 -29.15 2.65
C SER A 130 2.22 -29.86 3.76
N ASN A 131 2.45 -29.48 5.02
CA ASN A 131 1.62 -29.94 6.12
C ASN A 131 0.21 -29.37 5.92
N ASN A 132 -0.73 -30.28 5.68
CA ASN A 132 -2.18 -30.07 5.74
C ASN A 132 -2.60 -29.61 7.13
#